data_AF-A0A5C7LL89-F1
#
_entry.id   AF-A0A5C7LL89-F1
#
_cell.length_a   1.000
_cell.length_b   1.000
_cell.length_c   1.000
_cell.angle_alpha   90.00
_cell.angle_beta   90.00
_cell.angle_gamma   90.00
#
_symmetry.space_group_name_H-M   'P 1'
#
loop_
_entity.id
_entity.type
_entity.pdbx_description
1 polymer ?
#
loop_
_entity_poly.entity_id
_entity_poly.type
_entity_poly.pdbx_seq_one_letter_code
_entity_poly.pdbx_strand_id
1 'polypeptide(L)'
;MTDDELGKTFLYHSNPNMRDQEIWRELSRIENTERARKALINMKGVNDLALLTRREGLHEVKRKALLDGGCLSQNPEWLNAKTEFDSWHERSKRFNLRVRMALDAIRDIHQDAGYESPSRHVRYLVNLVNNFVHGNLDQDTLVAKVKEVSDMYEGLSA
;
A
#
# COMPACT_ATOMS: atom_id res chain seq x y z
N MET A 1 -17.93 -12.27 -5.86
CA MET A 1 -17.34 -10.96 -5.52
C MET A 1 -15.99 -10.85 -6.22
N THR A 2 -15.79 -9.81 -7.01
CA THR A 2 -14.48 -9.51 -7.63
C THR A 2 -13.47 -9.08 -6.56
N ASP A 3 -12.17 -9.16 -6.84
CA ASP A 3 -11.13 -8.75 -5.88
C ASP A 3 -11.26 -7.26 -5.51
N ASP A 4 -11.69 -6.43 -6.46
CA ASP A 4 -11.87 -4.99 -6.27
C ASP A 4 -13.09 -4.67 -5.39
N GLU A 5 -14.20 -5.39 -5.60
CA GLU A 5 -15.37 -5.32 -4.70
C GLU A 5 -15.05 -5.84 -3.31
N LEU A 6 -14.25 -6.91 -3.22
CA LEU A 6 -13.81 -7.49 -1.95
C LEU A 6 -12.95 -6.51 -1.17
N GLY A 7 -11.97 -5.87 -1.82
CA GLY A 7 -11.14 -4.84 -1.19
C GLY A 7 -11.96 -3.64 -0.69
N LYS A 8 -12.95 -3.17 -1.47
CA LYS A 8 -13.83 -2.06 -1.06
C LYS A 8 -14.72 -2.44 0.13
N THR A 9 -15.30 -3.62 0.08
CA THR A 9 -16.16 -4.16 1.16
C THR A 9 -15.35 -4.34 2.44
N PHE A 10 -14.12 -4.87 2.32
CA PHE A 10 -13.20 -5.02 3.45
C PHE A 10 -12.80 -3.67 4.04
N LEU A 11 -12.45 -2.68 3.19
CA LEU A 11 -12.12 -1.33 3.65
C LEU A 11 -13.27 -0.70 4.46
N TYR A 12 -14.51 -0.86 3.98
CA TYR A 12 -15.69 -0.31 4.64
C TYR A 12 -15.94 -0.95 6.00
N HIS A 13 -15.91 -2.28 6.08
CA HIS A 13 -16.15 -3.02 7.32
C HIS A 13 -14.91 -3.19 8.20
N SER A 14 -13.74 -2.71 7.79
CA SER A 14 -12.54 -2.72 8.64
C SER A 14 -12.71 -1.89 9.92
N ASN A 15 -13.56 -0.86 9.89
CA ASN A 15 -13.91 -0.06 11.05
C ASN A 15 -14.92 -0.82 11.94
N PRO A 16 -14.58 -1.15 13.21
CA PRO A 16 -15.47 -1.88 14.11
C PRO A 16 -16.87 -1.28 14.24
N ASN A 17 -16.99 0.04 14.20
CA ASN A 17 -18.26 0.75 14.34
C ASN A 17 -19.19 0.60 13.13
N MET A 18 -18.67 0.16 11.99
CA MET A 18 -19.39 -0.01 10.72
C MET A 18 -19.47 -1.48 10.29
N ARG A 19 -19.07 -2.42 11.18
CA ARG A 19 -19.06 -3.85 10.89
C ARG A 19 -20.47 -4.42 10.89
N ASP A 20 -20.86 -4.93 9.74
CA ASP A 20 -21.89 -5.94 9.70
C ASP A 20 -21.25 -7.28 10.10
N GLN A 21 -21.84 -7.96 11.09
CA GLN A 21 -21.26 -9.17 11.68
C GLN A 21 -21.30 -10.40 10.76
N GLU A 22 -22.28 -10.46 9.85
CA GLU A 22 -22.39 -11.55 8.89
C GLU A 22 -21.39 -11.35 7.75
N ILE A 23 -21.31 -10.13 7.22
CA ILE A 23 -20.33 -9.75 6.20
C ILE A 23 -18.91 -9.90 6.75
N TRP A 24 -18.64 -9.45 7.97
CA TRP A 24 -17.30 -9.54 8.56
C TRP A 24 -16.82 -10.98 8.74
N ARG A 25 -17.72 -11.90 9.11
CA ARG A 25 -17.38 -13.33 9.20
C ARG A 25 -16.99 -13.90 7.83
N GLU A 26 -17.72 -13.53 6.78
CA GLU A 26 -17.39 -13.95 5.42
C GLU A 26 -16.03 -13.38 4.96
N LEU A 27 -15.79 -12.09 5.22
CA LEU A 27 -14.54 -11.41 4.87
C LEU A 27 -13.32 -11.98 5.63
N SER A 28 -13.53 -12.45 6.86
CA SER A 28 -12.47 -12.98 7.72
C SER A 28 -12.04 -14.41 7.37
N ARG A 29 -12.67 -15.05 6.38
CA ARG A 29 -12.18 -16.33 5.84
C ARG A 29 -10.79 -16.13 5.23
N ILE A 30 -9.86 -17.03 5.50
CA ILE A 30 -8.45 -16.92 5.09
C ILE A 30 -8.30 -16.61 3.59
N GLU A 31 -9.04 -17.33 2.75
CA GLU A 31 -9.05 -17.14 1.29
C GLU A 31 -9.45 -15.71 0.87
N ASN A 32 -10.43 -15.14 1.57
CA ASN A 32 -10.91 -13.78 1.33
C ASN A 32 -9.94 -12.75 1.89
N THR A 33 -9.31 -13.00 3.05
CA THR A 33 -8.32 -12.07 3.63
C THR A 33 -7.09 -11.88 2.74
N GLU A 34 -6.60 -12.95 2.10
CA GLU A 34 -5.45 -12.88 1.19
C GLU A 34 -5.76 -12.08 -0.08
N ARG A 35 -6.93 -12.34 -0.67
CA ARG A 35 -7.42 -11.61 -1.84
C ARG A 35 -7.67 -10.14 -1.51
N ALA A 36 -8.31 -9.87 -0.37
CA ALA A 36 -8.54 -8.52 0.12
C ALA A 36 -7.22 -7.78 0.38
N ARG A 37 -6.20 -8.44 0.96
CA ARG A 37 -4.88 -7.85 1.17
C ARG A 37 -4.25 -7.38 -0.15
N LYS A 38 -4.25 -8.25 -1.17
CA LYS A 38 -3.72 -7.92 -2.50
C LYS A 38 -4.48 -6.75 -3.13
N ALA A 39 -5.82 -6.76 -3.08
CA ALA A 39 -6.65 -5.68 -3.58
C ALA A 39 -6.37 -4.35 -2.86
N LEU A 40 -6.28 -4.36 -1.52
CA LEU A 40 -5.98 -3.17 -0.72
C LEU A 40 -4.60 -2.58 -1.03
N ILE A 41 -3.57 -3.42 -1.20
CA ILE A 41 -2.23 -2.99 -1.61
C ILE A 41 -2.29 -2.35 -3.01
N ASN A 42 -3.01 -2.97 -3.95
CA ASN A 42 -3.18 -2.42 -5.30
C ASN A 42 -3.89 -1.06 -5.27
N MET A 43 -4.99 -0.93 -4.52
CA MET A 43 -5.72 0.33 -4.39
C MET A 43 -4.85 1.44 -3.78
N LYS A 44 -4.01 1.11 -2.78
CA LYS A 44 -3.01 2.04 -2.25
C LYS A 44 -2.03 2.47 -3.35
N GLY A 45 -1.49 1.53 -4.12
CA GLY A 45 -0.58 1.82 -5.24
C GLY A 45 -1.21 2.76 -6.28
N VAL A 46 -2.46 2.50 -6.67
CA VAL A 46 -3.21 3.36 -7.60
C VAL A 46 -3.42 4.76 -7.01
N ASN A 47 -3.78 4.87 -5.73
CA ASN A 47 -3.94 6.16 -5.05
C ASN A 47 -2.63 6.95 -4.95
N ASP A 48 -1.52 6.27 -4.65
CA ASP A 48 -0.20 6.90 -4.56
C ASP A 48 0.26 7.38 -5.95
N LEU A 49 0.07 6.58 -7.00
CA LEU A 49 0.37 6.98 -8.39
C LEU A 49 -0.49 8.18 -8.82
N ALA A 50 -1.78 8.15 -8.52
CA ALA A 50 -2.70 9.24 -8.83
C ALA A 50 -2.33 10.55 -8.12
N LEU A 51 -1.72 10.48 -6.92
CA LEU A 51 -1.20 11.65 -6.20
C LEU A 51 0.10 12.17 -6.85
N LEU A 52 1.00 11.28 -7.28
CA LEU A 52 2.22 11.65 -8.00
C LEU A 52 1.91 12.39 -9.30
N THR A 53 1.01 11.84 -10.13
CA THR A 53 0.61 12.50 -11.39
C THR A 53 0.00 13.88 -11.15
N ARG A 54 -0.82 14.04 -10.11
CA ARG A 54 -1.39 15.37 -9.74
C ARG A 54 -0.32 16.34 -9.26
N ARG A 55 0.68 15.86 -8.52
CA ARG A 55 1.80 16.68 -8.07
C ARG A 55 2.63 17.18 -9.24
N GLU A 56 2.88 16.32 -10.24
CA GLU A 56 3.54 16.70 -11.49
C GLU A 56 2.74 17.77 -12.24
N GLY A 57 1.42 17.58 -12.37
CA GLY A 57 0.53 18.60 -12.94
C GLY A 57 0.58 19.93 -12.20
N LEU A 58 0.60 19.92 -10.87
CA LEU A 58 0.77 21.12 -10.05
C LEU A 58 2.13 21.80 -10.31
N HIS A 59 3.21 21.02 -10.43
CA HIS A 59 4.54 21.55 -10.74
C HIS A 59 4.59 22.21 -12.12
N GLU A 60 3.87 21.69 -13.11
CA GLU A 60 3.77 22.28 -14.43
C GLU A 60 3.02 23.62 -14.41
N VAL A 61 1.87 23.69 -13.73
CA VAL A 61 1.14 24.95 -13.54
C VAL A 61 2.02 25.99 -12.83
N LYS A 62 2.77 25.56 -11.79
CA LYS A 62 3.72 26.45 -11.10
C LYS A 62 4.77 27.01 -12.06
N ARG A 63 5.34 26.15 -12.90
CA ARG A 63 6.40 26.53 -13.86
C ARG A 63 5.87 27.56 -14.85
N LYS A 64 4.71 27.31 -15.44
CA LYS A 64 4.06 28.23 -16.38
C LYS A 64 3.80 29.60 -15.73
N ALA A 65 3.20 29.61 -14.53
CA ALA A 65 2.91 30.85 -13.80
C ALA A 65 4.17 31.68 -13.48
N LEU A 66 5.31 31.02 -13.22
CA LEU A 66 6.60 31.70 -13.02
C LEU A 66 7.21 32.23 -14.32
N LEU A 67 7.07 31.49 -15.42
CA LEU A 67 7.56 31.91 -16.74
C LEU A 67 6.80 33.12 -17.28
N ASP A 68 5.50 33.22 -16.98
CA ASP A 68 4.66 34.37 -17.34
C ASP A 68 5.00 35.65 -16.53
N GLY A 69 6.05 35.62 -15.69
CA GLY A 69 6.55 36.77 -14.92
C GLY A 69 5.65 37.16 -13.74
N GLY A 70 4.64 36.36 -13.42
CA GLY A 70 3.65 36.65 -12.40
C GLY A 70 4.09 36.25 -10.99
N CYS A 71 3.61 36.99 -9.98
CA CYS A 71 3.72 36.56 -8.60
C CYS A 71 2.75 35.39 -8.34
N LEU A 72 3.25 34.23 -7.88
CA LEU A 72 2.42 33.05 -7.60
C LEU A 72 1.24 33.38 -6.66
N SER A 73 1.46 34.22 -5.65
CA SER A 73 0.40 34.60 -4.70
C SER A 73 -0.78 35.36 -5.33
N GLN A 74 -0.61 35.86 -6.56
CA GLN A 74 -1.62 36.60 -7.32
C GLN A 74 -2.07 35.87 -8.58
N ASN A 75 -1.49 34.70 -8.88
CA ASN A 75 -1.84 33.92 -10.07
C ASN A 75 -3.04 33.00 -9.77
N PRO A 76 -4.23 33.25 -10.34
CA PRO A 76 -5.44 32.49 -10.01
C PRO A 76 -5.37 31.03 -10.48
N GLU A 77 -4.69 30.74 -11.60
CA GLU A 77 -4.50 29.36 -12.08
C GLU A 77 -3.68 28.54 -11.08
N TRP A 78 -2.58 29.11 -10.57
CA TRP A 78 -1.75 28.49 -9.54
C TRP A 78 -2.51 28.27 -8.23
N LEU A 79 -3.22 29.29 -7.74
CA LEU A 79 -3.95 29.20 -6.47
C LEU A 79 -5.04 28.12 -6.52
N ASN A 80 -5.76 28.05 -7.65
CA ASN A 80 -6.79 27.04 -7.85
C ASN A 80 -6.18 25.62 -7.91
N ALA A 81 -5.14 25.43 -8.73
CA ALA A 81 -4.45 24.14 -8.85
C ALA A 81 -3.86 23.67 -7.51
N LYS A 82 -3.28 24.59 -6.73
CA LYS A 82 -2.75 24.30 -5.39
C LYS A 82 -3.87 23.88 -4.44
N THR A 83 -4.99 24.60 -4.42
CA THR A 83 -6.13 24.30 -3.54
C THR A 83 -6.74 22.93 -3.86
N GLU A 84 -6.90 22.63 -5.15
CA GLU A 84 -7.38 21.33 -5.59
C GLU A 84 -6.41 20.21 -5.19
N PHE A 85 -5.10 20.40 -5.39
CA PHE A 85 -4.08 19.45 -4.98
C PHE A 85 -4.09 19.21 -3.47
N ASP A 86 -4.15 20.26 -2.65
CA ASP A 86 -4.17 20.16 -1.19
C ASP A 86 -5.41 19.36 -0.71
N SER A 87 -6.57 19.61 -1.32
CA SER A 87 -7.80 18.84 -1.06
C SER A 87 -7.64 17.36 -1.41
N TRP A 88 -7.04 17.05 -2.57
CA TRP A 88 -6.75 15.68 -2.99
C TRP A 88 -5.74 14.99 -2.09
N HIS A 89 -4.68 15.68 -1.70
CA HIS A 89 -3.62 15.17 -0.83
C HIS A 89 -4.19 14.78 0.54
N GLU A 90 -5.07 15.60 1.10
CA GLU A 90 -5.74 15.29 2.37
C GLU A 90 -6.68 14.08 2.26
N ARG A 91 -7.46 13.98 1.17
CA ARG A 91 -8.28 12.77 0.90
C ARG A 91 -7.42 11.52 0.74
N SER A 92 -6.31 11.62 0.02
CA SER A 92 -5.35 10.53 -0.20
C SER A 92 -4.74 10.04 1.13
N LYS A 93 -4.35 10.95 2.03
CA LYS A 93 -3.89 10.61 3.39
C LYS A 93 -4.94 9.82 4.18
N ARG A 94 -6.20 10.29 4.17
CA ARG A 94 -7.31 9.60 4.87
C ARG A 94 -7.59 8.23 4.26
N PHE A 95 -7.52 8.11 2.94
CA PHE A 95 -7.64 6.82 2.25
C PHE A 95 -6.52 5.85 2.66
N ASN A 96 -5.26 6.29 2.61
CA ASN A 96 -4.11 5.48 3.01
C ASN A 96 -4.18 5.04 4.48
N LEU A 97 -4.70 5.91 5.37
CA LEU A 97 -4.98 5.55 6.75
C LEU A 97 -6.00 4.41 6.86
N ARG A 98 -7.12 4.49 6.12
CA ARG A 98 -8.15 3.42 6.11
C ARG A 98 -7.61 2.11 5.56
N VAL A 99 -6.81 2.17 4.49
CA VAL A 99 -6.16 0.97 3.93
C VAL A 99 -5.24 0.34 4.98
N ARG A 100 -4.42 1.13 5.68
CA ARG A 100 -3.56 0.62 6.75
C ARG A 100 -4.37 -0.07 7.86
N MET A 101 -5.45 0.55 8.33
CA MET A 101 -6.33 -0.05 9.34
C MET A 101 -6.94 -1.38 8.87
N ALA A 102 -7.34 -1.46 7.59
CA ALA A 102 -7.84 -2.70 7.01
C ALA A 102 -6.76 -3.80 6.93
N LEU A 103 -5.53 -3.44 6.57
CA LEU A 103 -4.40 -4.37 6.54
C LEU A 103 -4.00 -4.84 7.94
N ASP A 104 -4.06 -3.97 8.95
CA ASP A 104 -3.85 -4.34 10.35
C ASP A 104 -4.94 -5.33 10.81
N ALA A 105 -6.21 -5.09 10.46
CA ALA A 105 -7.28 -6.04 10.79
C ALA A 105 -7.09 -7.41 10.13
N ILE A 106 -6.56 -7.47 8.90
CA ILE A 106 -6.19 -8.74 8.25
C ILE A 106 -5.08 -9.45 9.03
N ARG A 107 -4.05 -8.70 9.46
CA ARG A 107 -2.96 -9.27 10.26
C ARG A 107 -3.50 -9.85 11.57
N ASP A 108 -4.41 -9.15 12.23
CA ASP A 108 -4.99 -9.60 13.49
C ASP A 108 -5.83 -10.88 13.27
N ILE A 109 -6.61 -10.97 12.18
CA ILE A 109 -7.33 -12.21 11.80
C ILE A 109 -6.37 -13.39 11.59
N HIS A 110 -5.22 -13.17 10.94
CA HIS A 110 -4.22 -14.23 10.75
C HIS A 110 -3.61 -14.68 12.07
N GLN A 111 -3.32 -13.75 12.98
CA GLN A 111 -2.81 -14.08 14.31
C GLN A 111 -3.82 -14.90 15.12
N ASP A 112 -5.10 -14.50 15.13
CA ASP A 112 -6.17 -15.19 15.84
C ASP A 112 -6.43 -16.60 15.29
N ALA A 113 -6.26 -16.78 13.97
CA ALA A 113 -6.41 -18.08 13.30
C ALA A 113 -5.18 -19.01 13.47
N GLY A 114 -4.14 -18.58 14.21
CA GLY A 114 -2.91 -19.35 14.37
C GLY A 114 -2.04 -19.40 13.12
N TYR A 115 -2.32 -18.56 12.11
CA TYR A 115 -1.42 -18.34 10.99
C TYR A 115 -0.28 -17.46 11.49
N GLU A 116 0.86 -18.09 11.81
CA GLU A 116 2.07 -17.34 12.14
C GLU A 116 2.38 -16.38 10.99
N SER A 117 2.41 -15.08 11.30
CA SER A 117 2.91 -14.09 10.35
C SER A 117 4.28 -14.57 9.88
N PRO A 118 4.53 -14.68 8.56
CA PRO A 118 5.81 -15.15 8.07
C PRO A 118 6.93 -14.36 8.76
N SER A 119 7.90 -15.11 9.29
CA SER A 119 8.99 -14.52 10.06
C SER A 119 9.63 -13.37 9.28
N ARG A 120 10.29 -12.44 9.97
CA ARG A 120 11.00 -11.33 9.31
C ARG A 120 11.92 -11.85 8.19
N HIS A 121 12.51 -13.02 8.39
CA HIS A 121 13.36 -13.71 7.41
C HIS A 121 12.57 -14.26 6.22
N VAL A 122 11.41 -14.90 6.44
CA VAL A 122 10.55 -15.38 5.34
C VAL A 122 10.07 -14.20 4.48
N ARG A 123 9.68 -13.07 5.10
CA ARG A 123 9.32 -11.85 4.36
C ARG A 123 10.49 -11.26 3.59
N TYR A 124 11.69 -11.27 4.16
CA TYR A 124 12.91 -10.83 3.49
C TYR A 124 13.25 -11.72 2.28
N LEU A 125 13.16 -13.04 2.43
CA LEU A 125 13.37 -14.00 1.33
C LEU A 125 12.35 -13.80 0.19
N VAL A 126 11.07 -13.64 0.52
CA VAL A 126 10.03 -13.33 -0.48
C VAL A 126 10.32 -12.02 -1.22
N ASN A 127 10.77 -10.98 -0.52
CA ASN A 127 11.16 -9.72 -1.15
C ASN A 127 12.39 -9.86 -2.06
N LEU A 128 13.39 -10.66 -1.68
CA LEU A 128 14.56 -10.93 -2.52
C LEU A 128 14.18 -11.66 -3.81
N VAL A 129 13.33 -12.69 -3.70
CA VAL A 129 12.82 -13.43 -4.85
C VAL A 129 12.01 -12.51 -5.77
N ASN A 130 11.14 -11.66 -5.21
CA ASN A 130 10.39 -10.69 -6.00
C ASN A 130 11.33 -9.70 -6.71
N ASN A 131 12.35 -9.17 -6.05
CA ASN A 131 13.31 -8.28 -6.70
C ASN A 131 14.08 -8.97 -7.83
N PHE A 132 14.47 -10.23 -7.67
CA PHE A 132 15.08 -11.04 -8.74
C PHE A 132 14.14 -11.24 -9.93
N VAL A 133 12.89 -11.66 -9.68
CA VAL A 133 11.87 -11.88 -10.72
C VAL A 133 11.60 -10.62 -11.54
N HIS A 134 11.68 -9.43 -10.91
CA HIS A 134 11.48 -8.15 -11.59
C HIS A 134 12.78 -7.55 -12.16
N GLY A 135 13.88 -8.30 -12.18
CA GLY A 135 15.17 -7.86 -12.76
C GLY A 135 15.92 -6.82 -11.94
N ASN A 136 15.51 -6.57 -10.70
CA ASN A 136 16.12 -5.60 -9.79
C ASN A 136 17.21 -6.20 -8.89
N LEU A 137 17.48 -7.50 -9.04
CA LEU A 137 18.49 -8.24 -8.30
C LEU A 137 19.09 -9.30 -9.21
N ASP A 138 20.41 -9.45 -9.23
CA ASP A 138 21.08 -10.51 -9.97
C ASP A 138 21.07 -11.85 -9.20
N GLN A 139 21.33 -12.93 -9.94
CA GLN A 139 21.28 -14.29 -9.41
C GLN A 139 22.32 -14.55 -8.32
N ASP A 140 23.53 -14.02 -8.46
CA ASP A 140 24.62 -14.24 -7.50
C ASP A 140 24.31 -13.55 -6.17
N THR A 141 23.78 -12.32 -6.22
CA THR A 141 23.33 -11.58 -5.04
C THR A 141 22.14 -12.26 -4.36
N LEU A 142 21.19 -12.82 -5.12
CA LEU A 142 20.09 -13.60 -4.56
C LEU A 142 20.62 -14.82 -3.78
N VAL A 143 21.48 -15.62 -4.39
CA VAL A 143 22.04 -16.84 -3.77
C VAL A 143 22.83 -16.50 -2.51
N ALA A 144 23.66 -15.45 -2.54
CA ALA A 144 24.44 -15.02 -1.37
C ALA A 144 23.54 -14.62 -0.20
N LYS A 145 22.46 -13.85 -0.47
CA LYS A 145 21.54 -13.39 0.57
C LYS A 145 20.61 -14.50 1.09
N VAL A 146 20.23 -15.46 0.26
CA VAL A 146 19.50 -16.65 0.71
C VAL A 146 20.38 -17.50 1.62
N LYS A 147 21.65 -17.68 1.26
CA LYS A 147 22.62 -18.41 2.08
C LYS A 147 22.86 -17.75 3.44
N GLU A 148 23.04 -16.42 3.47
CA GLU A 148 23.14 -15.64 4.72
C GLU A 148 21.96 -15.92 5.66
N VAL A 149 20.74 -16.01 5.12
CA VAL A 149 19.55 -16.33 5.93
C VAL A 149 19.55 -17.78 6.40
N SER A 150 19.91 -18.74 5.55
CA SER A 150 20.01 -20.15 5.95
C SER A 150 21.05 -20.36 7.07
N ASP A 151 22.24 -19.76 6.94
CA ASP A 151 23.33 -19.89 7.92
C ASP A 151 22.92 -19.36 9.30
N MET A 152 22.10 -18.29 9.36
CA MET A 152 21.54 -17.78 10.63
C MET A 152 20.56 -18.75 11.29
N TYR A 153 19.85 -19.58 10.53
CA TYR A 153 18.92 -20.57 11.08
C TYR A 153 19.64 -21.84 11.52
N GLU A 154 20.66 -22.29 10.78
CA GLU A 154 21.47 -23.45 11.17
C GLU A 154 22.23 -23.22 12.49
N GLY A 155 22.70 -22.00 12.73
CA GLY A 155 23.39 -21.62 13.99
C GLY A 155 22.50 -21.53 15.23
N LEU A 156 21.17 -21.59 15.10
CA LEU A 156 20.22 -21.62 16.23
C LEU A 156 19.80 -23.04 16.64
N SER A 157 20.23 -24.06 15.88
CA SER A 157 19.93 -25.49 16.09
C SER A 157 21.09 -26.29 16.71
N ALA A 158 22.17 -25.62 17.13
CA ALA A 158 23.33 -26.19 17.84
C ALA A 158 23.34 -25.76 19.31
#